data_AF-A0AAW1LPC4-F1
#
_entry.id   AF-A0AAW1LPC4-F1
#
_cell.length_a   1.000
_cell.length_b   1.000
_cell.length_c   1.000
_cell.angle_alpha   90.00
_cell.angle_beta   90.00
_cell.angle_gamma   90.00
#
_symmetry.space_group_name_H-M   'P 1'
#
loop_
_entity.id
_entity.type
_entity.pdbx_description
1 polymer ?
#
loop_
_entity_poly.entity_id
_entity_poly.type
_entity_poly.pdbx_seq_one_letter_code
_entity_poly.pdbx_strand_id
1 'polypeptide(L)'
;MSNGKVKSGIHRVVTNSEKERVSIVFASGPPPNSVIGPVEELISEENPRRYPSLLNSSNVSADFFARGKLLMDEIRKNGLNAVLQDAPSNDNSLWKSSFL
;
A
#
# COMPACT_ATOMS: atom_id res chain seq x y z
N MET A 1 10.59 2.05 0.75
CA MET A 1 11.68 3.03 0.47
C MET A 1 12.18 3.73 1.72
N SER A 2 11.40 4.58 2.39
CA SER A 2 11.89 5.45 3.48
C SER A 2 12.35 4.74 4.77
N ASN A 3 12.28 3.40 4.83
CA ASN A 3 12.44 2.60 6.05
C ASN A 3 11.66 3.15 7.26
N GLY A 4 10.46 3.71 7.03
CA GLY A 4 9.61 4.29 8.07
C GLY A 4 9.94 5.72 8.51
N LYS A 5 10.88 6.41 7.84
CA LYS A 5 11.11 7.86 8.04
C LYS A 5 9.95 8.73 7.53
N VAL A 6 9.29 8.27 6.46
CA VAL A 6 8.06 8.90 5.92
C VAL A 6 6.89 7.99 6.24
N LYS A 7 5.87 8.52 6.92
CA LYS A 7 4.65 7.79 7.29
C LYS A 7 3.65 7.82 6.14
N SER A 8 3.10 6.65 5.78
CA SER A 8 1.98 6.56 4.86
C SER A 8 0.69 7.06 5.52
N GLY A 9 -0.08 7.90 4.81
CA GLY A 9 -1.36 8.41 5.30
C GLY A 9 -2.52 7.51 4.91
N ILE A 10 -3.41 7.19 5.86
CA ILE A 10 -4.75 6.69 5.57
C ILE A 10 -5.67 7.90 5.54
N HIS A 11 -6.28 8.17 4.39
CA HIS A 11 -7.22 9.27 4.23
C HIS A 11 -8.61 8.72 3.92
N ARG A 12 -9.63 9.39 4.43
CA ARG A 12 -11.04 9.09 4.17
C ARG A 12 -11.73 10.35 3.69
N VAL A 13 -12.62 10.21 2.72
CA VAL A 13 -13.53 11.27 2.28
C VAL A 13 -14.90 11.02 2.89
N VAL A 14 -15.53 12.07 3.41
CA VAL A 14 -16.92 12.05 3.85
C VAL A 14 -17.76 12.88 2.87
N THR A 15 -18.98 12.43 2.59
CA THR A 15 -19.93 13.16 1.74
C THR A 15 -20.76 14.13 2.58
N ASN A 16 -21.18 15.24 1.99
CA ASN A 16 -22.26 16.07 2.53
C ASN A 16 -23.49 15.93 1.60
N SER A 17 -24.69 16.12 2.12
CA SER A 17 -25.94 16.01 1.36
C SER A 17 -26.30 17.29 0.59
N GLU A 18 -25.53 18.36 0.74
CA GLU A 18 -25.89 19.69 0.25
C GLU A 18 -25.27 20.01 -1.11
N LYS A 19 -24.06 19.51 -1.38
CA LYS A 19 -23.29 19.82 -2.58
C LYS A 19 -22.44 18.65 -3.03
N GLU A 20 -22.40 18.46 -4.34
CA GLU A 20 -21.50 17.51 -5.00
C GLU A 20 -20.03 17.90 -4.77
N ARG A 21 -19.16 16.89 -4.65
CA ARG A 21 -17.71 17.07 -4.51
C ARG A 21 -16.99 16.31 -5.63
N VAL A 22 -16.20 17.05 -6.41
CA VAL A 22 -15.30 16.48 -7.41
C VAL A 22 -13.85 16.67 -6.93
N SER A 23 -13.02 15.64 -7.06
CA SER A 23 -11.58 15.72 -6.82
C SER A 23 -10.80 14.92 -7.86
N ILE A 24 -9.65 15.44 -8.26
CA ILE A 24 -8.73 14.78 -9.19
C ILE A 24 -7.51 14.32 -8.39
N VAL A 25 -7.09 13.08 -8.58
CA VAL A 25 -5.90 12.49 -7.93
C VAL A 25 -4.88 12.15 -9.00
N PHE A 26 -3.65 12.62 -8.79
CA PHE A 26 -2.49 12.18 -9.56
C PHE A 26 -1.65 11.26 -8.66
N ALA A 27 -1.59 9.97 -9.01
CA ALA A 27 -0.77 8.99 -8.31
C ALA A 27 0.51 8.74 -9.12
N SER A 28 1.66 8.82 -8.45
CA SER A 28 2.95 8.45 -9.01
C SER A 28 3.55 7.32 -8.17
N GLY A 29 4.17 6.36 -8.85
CA GLY A 29 4.74 5.18 -8.22
C GLY A 29 5.81 4.55 -9.10
N PRO A 30 6.60 3.63 -8.53
CA PRO A 30 7.58 2.86 -9.30
C PRO A 30 6.90 1.97 -10.35
N PRO A 31 7.64 1.52 -11.39
CA PRO A 31 7.09 0.65 -12.42
C PRO A 31 6.45 -0.62 -11.85
N PRO A 32 5.41 -1.18 -12.51
CA PRO A 32 4.90 -2.49 -12.16
C PRO A 32 6.01 -3.55 -12.16
N ASN A 33 5.92 -4.54 -11.27
CA ASN A 33 6.91 -5.62 -11.16
C ASN A 33 8.34 -5.17 -10.85
N SER A 34 8.57 -3.92 -10.42
CA SER A 34 9.86 -3.52 -9.83
C SER A 34 10.00 -4.07 -8.42
N VAL A 35 11.20 -4.42 -7.97
CA VAL A 35 11.44 -4.70 -6.55
C VAL A 35 11.51 -3.38 -5.78
N ILE A 36 10.69 -3.25 -4.72
CA ILE A 36 10.66 -2.11 -3.82
C ILE A 36 11.10 -2.56 -2.43
N GLY A 37 12.06 -1.87 -1.85
CA GLY A 37 12.50 -2.09 -0.47
C GLY A 37 12.84 -0.78 0.23
N PRO A 38 13.30 -0.84 1.50
CA PRO A 38 14.08 0.22 2.10
C PRO A 38 15.27 0.61 1.22
N VAL A 39 15.55 1.91 1.12
CA VAL A 39 16.79 2.43 0.52
C VAL A 39 17.95 2.08 1.45
N GLU A 40 19.03 1.48 0.93
CA GLU A 40 20.11 0.92 1.77
C GLU A 40 20.79 1.99 2.62
N GLU A 41 20.95 3.20 2.08
CA GLU A 41 21.50 4.37 2.78
C GLU A 41 20.63 4.86 3.95
N LEU A 42 19.41 4.36 4.09
CA LEU A 42 18.50 4.66 5.20
C LEU A 42 18.47 3.55 6.26
N ILE A 43 19.31 2.52 6.12
CA ILE A 43 19.46 1.42 7.07
C ILE A 43 20.74 1.65 7.88
N SER A 44 20.63 1.61 9.21
CA SER A 44 21.77 1.71 10.13
C SER A 44 21.51 0.88 11.39
N GLU A 45 22.46 0.86 12.33
CA GLU A 45 22.24 0.24 13.64
C GLU A 45 21.11 0.92 14.43
N GLU A 46 21.00 2.25 14.32
CA GLU A 46 19.95 3.05 14.96
C GLU A 46 18.61 2.99 14.22
N ASN A 47 18.63 2.67 12.92
CA ASN A 47 17.43 2.46 12.10
C ASN A 47 17.55 1.16 11.29
N PRO A 48 17.43 -0.01 11.94
CA PRO A 48 17.58 -1.29 11.28
C PRO A 48 16.49 -1.50 10.22
N ARG A 49 16.67 -2.48 9.34
CA ARG A 49 15.70 -2.81 8.29
C ARG A 49 14.33 -3.16 8.92
N ARG A 50 13.32 -2.34 8.67
CA ARG A 50 11.96 -2.52 9.22
C ARG A 50 11.02 -3.28 8.29
N TYR A 51 11.33 -3.31 7.01
CA TYR A 51 10.46 -3.84 5.97
C TYR A 51 11.28 -4.69 4.97
N PRO A 52 10.71 -5.78 4.44
CA PRO A 52 11.37 -6.56 3.39
C PRO A 52 11.35 -5.84 2.04
N SER A 53 12.19 -6.30 1.12
CA SER A 53 12.09 -5.96 -0.30
C SER A 53 11.06 -6.87 -0.97
N LEU A 54 10.15 -6.31 -1.74
CA LEU A 54 9.01 -7.01 -2.33
C LEU A 54 8.80 -6.61 -3.79
N LEU A 55 8.18 -7.49 -4.57
CA LEU A 55 7.72 -7.14 -5.91
C LEU A 55 6.58 -6.11 -5.81
N ASN A 56 6.64 -5.07 -6.63
CA ASN A 56 5.58 -4.07 -6.76
C ASN A 56 4.34 -4.68 -7.42
N SER A 57 3.48 -5.26 -6.60
CA SER A 57 2.18 -5.81 -6.97
C SER A 57 1.09 -4.80 -6.64
N SER A 58 0.57 -4.14 -7.66
CA SER A 58 -0.44 -3.09 -7.50
C SER A 58 -1.74 -3.62 -6.91
N ASN A 59 -2.13 -4.84 -7.27
CA ASN A 59 -3.35 -5.50 -6.81
C ASN A 59 -3.35 -5.80 -5.31
N VAL A 60 -2.25 -6.31 -4.75
CA VAL A 60 -2.17 -6.61 -3.32
C VAL A 60 -2.20 -5.32 -2.50
N SER A 61 -1.39 -4.32 -2.85
CA SER A 61 -1.36 -3.06 -2.08
C SER A 61 -2.72 -2.37 -2.04
N ALA A 62 -3.44 -2.37 -3.16
CA ALA A 62 -4.68 -1.63 -3.28
C ALA A 62 -5.87 -2.35 -2.61
N ASP A 63 -5.90 -3.69 -2.49
CA ASP A 63 -6.88 -4.41 -1.65
C ASP A 63 -6.76 -3.99 -0.17
N PHE A 64 -5.54 -3.89 0.35
CA PHE A 64 -5.32 -3.42 1.73
C PHE A 64 -5.84 -1.99 1.92
N PHE A 65 -5.59 -1.10 0.95
CA PHE A 65 -6.12 0.27 0.99
C PHE A 65 -7.66 0.29 1.01
N ALA A 66 -8.32 -0.55 0.20
CA ALA A 66 -9.78 -0.65 0.20
C ALA A 66 -10.36 -1.10 1.55
N ARG A 67 -9.59 -1.91 2.31
CA ARG A 67 -9.93 -2.33 3.68
C ARG A 67 -9.51 -1.33 4.76
N GLY A 68 -9.00 -0.15 4.37
CA GLY A 68 -8.49 0.85 5.31
C GLY A 68 -7.22 0.43 6.04
N LYS A 69 -6.45 -0.51 5.48
CA LYS A 69 -5.20 -1.02 6.04
C LYS A 69 -4.00 -0.61 5.17
N LEU A 70 -2.82 -0.57 5.77
CA LEU A 70 -1.57 -0.34 5.06
C LEU A 70 -0.80 -1.65 4.96
N LEU A 71 -0.58 -2.14 3.73
CA LEU A 71 0.11 -3.41 3.46
C LEU A 71 1.41 -3.56 4.27
N MET A 72 2.26 -2.54 4.24
CA MET A 72 3.56 -2.59 4.93
C MET A 72 3.43 -2.66 6.45
N ASP A 73 2.40 -2.04 7.04
CA ASP A 73 2.16 -2.14 8.48
C ASP A 73 1.65 -3.53 8.88
N GLU A 74 0.81 -4.16 8.04
CA GLU A 74 0.34 -5.53 8.27
C GLU A 74 1.50 -6.53 8.13
N ILE A 75 2.37 -6.36 7.13
CA ILE A 75 3.59 -7.20 6.98
C ILE A 75 4.49 -7.05 8.19
N ARG A 76 4.66 -5.83 8.72
CA ARG A 76 5.48 -5.61 9.92
C ARG A 76 4.89 -6.28 11.15
N LYS A 77 3.57 -6.27 11.32
CA LYS A 77 2.88 -6.84 12.49
C LYS A 77 2.79 -8.36 12.44
N ASN A 78 2.41 -8.90 11.28
CA ASN A 78 1.98 -10.29 11.14
C ASN A 78 3.02 -11.15 10.39
N GLY A 79 4.05 -10.54 9.80
CA GLY A 79 5.00 -11.20 8.93
C GLY A 79 4.49 -11.33 7.49
N LEU A 80 5.43 -11.36 6.54
CA LEU A 80 5.11 -11.42 5.10
C LEU A 80 4.31 -12.66 4.71
N ASN A 81 4.69 -13.84 5.22
CA ASN A 81 4.07 -15.10 4.84
C ASN A 81 2.59 -15.16 5.23
N ALA A 82 2.23 -14.66 6.41
CA ALA A 82 0.84 -14.59 6.85
C ALA A 82 0.01 -13.66 5.95
N VAL A 83 0.57 -12.49 5.63
CA VAL A 83 -0.09 -11.50 4.75
C VAL A 83 -0.32 -12.02 3.33
N LEU A 84 0.61 -12.80 2.78
CA LEU A 84 0.49 -13.36 1.43
C LEU A 84 -0.48 -14.55 1.36
N GLN A 85 -0.72 -15.27 2.46
CA GLN A 85 -1.73 -16.34 2.52
C GLN A 85 -3.15 -15.79 2.52
N ASP A 86 -3.35 -14.61 3.15
CA ASP A 86 -4.63 -13.91 3.19
C ASP A 86 -4.90 -13.04 1.95
N ALA A 87 -3.90 -12.86 1.08
CA ALA A 87 -4.04 -12.04 -0.11
C ALA A 87 -5.04 -12.71 -1.08
N PRO A 88 -6.02 -11.97 -1.62
CA PRO A 88 -6.96 -12.53 -2.59
C PRO A 88 -6.18 -13.08 -3.78
N SER A 89 -6.64 -14.22 -4.33
CA SER A 89 -6.10 -14.78 -5.57
C SER A 89 -6.03 -13.70 -6.64
N ASN A 90 -5.07 -13.80 -7.57
CA ASN A 90 -4.77 -12.88 -8.70
C ASN A 90 -5.95 -12.59 -9.67
N ASP A 91 -7.19 -12.81 -9.26
CA ASP A 91 -8.38 -12.40 -9.97
C ASP A 91 -8.48 -10.86 -9.99
N ASN A 92 -8.19 -10.30 -11.16
CA ASN A 92 -8.30 -8.88 -11.47
C ASN A 92 -9.76 -8.39 -11.59
N SER A 93 -10.77 -9.20 -11.26
CA SER A 93 -12.20 -8.83 -11.32
C SER A 93 -12.58 -7.70 -10.35
N LEU A 94 -11.89 -7.57 -9.21
CA LEU A 94 -12.25 -6.63 -8.14
C LEU A 94 -12.01 -5.14 -8.48
N TRP A 95 -11.17 -4.83 -9.48
CA TRP A 95 -10.89 -3.44 -9.87
C TRP A 95 -11.93 -2.85 -10.82
N LYS A 96 -12.75 -3.68 -11.46
CA LYS A 96 -13.76 -3.21 -12.42
C LYS A 96 -15.03 -2.67 -11.76
N SER A 97 -15.26 -2.96 -10.48
CA SER A 97 -16.50 -2.62 -9.78
C SER A 97 -16.39 -1.47 -8.77
N SER A 98 -15.21 -0.87 -8.60
CA SER A 98 -14.99 0.18 -7.58
C SER A 98 -15.01 1.61 -8.12
N PHE A 99 -15.25 1.79 -9.42
CA PHE A 99 -15.30 3.12 -10.07
C PHE A 99 -16.53 3.32 -10.97
N LEU A 100 -17.55 2.46 -10.85
CA LEU A 100 -18.88 2.65 -11.44
C LEU A 100 -19.95 2.51 -10.36
#